data_AF-A0A7C9Q020-F1
#
_entry.id   AF-A0A7C9Q020-F1
#
_cell.length_a   1.000
_cell.length_b   1.000
_cell.length_c   1.000
_cell.angle_alpha   90.00
_cell.angle_beta   90.00
_cell.angle_gamma   90.00
#
_symmetry.space_group_name_H-M   'P 1'
#
loop_
_entity.id
_entity.type
_entity.pdbx_description
1 polymer ?
#
loop_
_entity_poly.entity_id
_entity_poly.type
_entity_poly.pdbx_seq_one_letter_code
_entity_poly.pdbx_strand_id
1 'polypeptide(L)' 'MMKPNFKAMSRKELLAYMLKHRDDDDAFRAYMDKVYADPPKEFYPAPKSIDDLSHFPELLAKHRQQRKEEV' A
#
# COMPACT_ATOMS: atom_id res chain seq x y z
N MET A 1 16.11 24.27 8.54
CA MET A 1 16.21 22.85 8.10
C MET A 1 15.60 22.77 6.70
N MET A 2 16.35 22.34 5.69
CA MET A 2 15.79 22.12 4.34
C MET A 2 14.91 20.88 4.37
N LYS A 3 13.67 20.99 3.86
CA LYS A 3 12.80 19.83 3.66
C LYS A 3 13.39 18.93 2.56
N PRO A 4 13.33 17.59 2.70
CA PRO A 4 13.73 16.68 1.63
C PRO A 4 12.86 16.85 0.38
N ASN A 5 13.39 16.48 -0.78
CA ASN A 5 12.60 16.45 -2.01
C ASN A 5 11.73 15.19 -2.04
N PHE A 6 10.52 15.29 -1.50
CA PHE A 6 9.56 14.18 -1.44
C PHE A 6 9.18 13.60 -2.80
N LYS A 7 9.24 14.39 -3.88
CA LYS A 7 8.90 13.90 -5.24
C LYS A 7 9.93 12.90 -5.78
N ALA A 8 11.19 13.05 -5.38
CA ALA A 8 12.28 12.18 -5.79
C ALA A 8 12.35 10.88 -4.98
N MET A 9 11.69 10.84 -3.82
CA MET A 9 11.69 9.67 -2.95
C MET A 9 10.76 8.57 -3.46
N SER A 10 11.17 7.32 -3.26
CA SER A 10 10.32 6.15 -3.44
C SER A 10 9.23 6.10 -2.37
N ARG A 11 8.15 5.34 -2.63
CA ARG A 11 7.06 5.14 -1.68
C ARG A 11 7.53 4.58 -0.33
N LYS A 12 8.54 3.68 -0.34
CA LYS A 12 9.11 3.10 0.90
C LYS A 12 9.87 4.15 1.70
N GLU A 13 10.64 5.01 1.04
CA GLU A 13 11.38 6.09 1.69
C GLU A 13 10.44 7.15 2.26
N LEU A 14 9.38 7.52 1.53
CA LEU A 14 8.34 8.44 2.01
C LEU A 14 7.61 7.89 3.23
N LEU A 15 7.26 6.60 3.22
CA LEU A 15 6.66 5.94 4.37
C LEU A 15 7.59 5.97 5.59
N ALA A 16 8.87 5.63 5.40
CA ALA A 16 9.85 5.64 6.48
C ALA A 16 10.08 7.05 7.04
N TYR A 17 10.07 8.08 6.18
CA TYR A 17 10.19 9.47 6.60
C TYR A 17 8.95 9.95 7.36
N MET A 18 7.76 9.76 6.80
CA MET A 18 6.49 10.14 7.42
C MET A 18 6.32 9.50 8.81
N LEU A 19 6.72 8.23 8.98
CA LEU A 19 6.65 7.56 10.29
C LEU A 19 7.60 8.17 11.34
N LYS A 20 8.74 8.73 10.90
CA LYS A 20 9.69 9.45 11.77
C LYS A 20 9.29 10.91 12.01
N HIS A 21 8.53 11.50 11.10
CA HIS A 21 8.13 12.91 11.10
C HIS A 21 6.60 13.01 11.00
N ARG A 22 5.91 12.53 12.05
CA ARG A 22 4.45 12.39 12.03
C ARG A 22 3.69 13.71 11.93
N ASP A 23 4.33 14.83 12.29
CA ASP A 23 3.75 16.18 12.24
C ASP A 23 4.02 16.89 10.90
N ASP A 24 4.73 16.26 9.95
CA ASP A 24 5.01 16.85 8.63
C ASP A 24 3.91 16.49 7.62
N ASP A 25 2.87 17.33 7.57
CA ASP A 25 1.75 17.20 6.63
C ASP A 25 2.20 17.09 5.16
N ASP A 26 3.32 17.72 4.79
CA ASP A 26 3.82 17.67 3.41
C ASP A 26 4.37 16.27 3.06
N ALA A 27 4.97 15.58 4.03
CA ALA A 27 5.41 14.20 3.86
C ALA A 27 4.20 13.24 3.71
N PHE A 28 3.14 13.48 4.50
CA PHE A 28 1.89 12.72 4.38
C PHE A 28 1.24 12.92 3.01
N ARG A 29 1.09 14.17 2.56
CA ARG A 29 0.53 14.49 1.23
C ARG A 29 1.33 13.85 0.11
N ALA A 30 2.66 13.96 0.14
CA ALA A 30 3.51 13.37 -0.89
C ALA A 30 3.44 11.83 -0.90
N TYR A 31 3.29 11.19 0.26
CA TYR A 31 3.04 9.75 0.34
C TYR A 31 1.69 9.38 -0.28
N MET A 32 0.62 10.10 0.06
CA MET A 32 -0.72 9.84 -0.47
C MET A 32 -0.76 10.04 -1.99
N ASP A 33 -0.15 11.10 -2.53
CA ASP A 33 -0.05 11.33 -3.96
C ASP A 33 0.60 10.15 -4.69
N LYS A 34 1.67 9.58 -4.12
CA LYS A 34 2.30 8.36 -4.66
C LYS A 34 1.38 7.14 -4.57
N VAL A 35 0.66 6.98 -3.47
CA VAL A 35 -0.30 5.87 -3.29
C VAL A 35 -1.45 5.94 -4.29
N TYR A 36 -1.95 7.13 -4.61
CA TYR A 36 -3.00 7.31 -5.61
C TYR A 36 -2.48 7.27 -7.06
N ALA A 37 -1.21 7.60 -7.28
CA ALA A 37 -0.57 7.44 -8.59
C ALA A 37 -0.28 5.98 -8.94
N ASP A 38 -0.02 5.13 -7.94
CA ASP A 38 0.09 3.68 -8.14
C ASP A 38 -1.27 3.13 -8.63
N PRO A 39 -1.32 2.32 -9.71
CA PRO A 39 -2.56 1.71 -10.15
C PRO A 39 -3.22 0.93 -9.00
N PRO A 40 -4.55 0.98 -8.86
CA PRO A 40 -5.25 0.32 -7.77
C PRO A 40 -4.83 -1.15 -7.72
N LYS A 41 -4.33 -1.59 -6.56
CA LYS A 41 -4.20 -3.01 -6.31
C LYS A 41 -5.59 -3.64 -6.36
N GLU A 42 -5.62 -4.93 -6.69
CA GLU A 42 -6.83 -5.73 -6.62
C GLU A 42 -7.56 -5.47 -5.29
N PHE A 43 -8.79 -4.99 -5.39
CA PHE A 43 -9.59 -4.59 -4.24
C PHE A 43 -10.33 -5.80 -3.70
N TYR A 44 -10.11 -6.09 -2.40
CA TYR A 44 -10.76 -7.19 -1.70
C TYR A 44 -11.78 -6.60 -0.71
N PRO A 45 -13.06 -6.46 -1.10
CA PRO A 45 -14.09 -5.93 -0.21
C PRO A 45 -14.29 -6.86 1.00
N ALA A 46 -14.75 -6.27 2.11
CA ALA A 46 -15.17 -7.08 3.25
C ALA A 46 -16.35 -7.99 2.85
N PRO A 47 -16.38 -9.25 3.32
CA PRO A 47 -17.50 -10.16 3.07
C PRO A 47 -18.77 -9.59 3.70
N LYS A 48 -19.89 -9.68 2.99
CA LYS A 48 -21.22 -9.23 3.42
C LYS A 48 -22.01 -10.38 4.06
N SER A 49 -21.61 -11.62 3.83
CA SER A 49 -22.25 -12.82 4.35
C SER A 49 -21.24 -13.96 4.60
N ILE A 50 -21.69 -15.04 5.24
CA ILE A 50 -20.89 -16.26 5.41
C ILE A 50 -20.64 -16.94 4.05
N ASP A 51 -21.57 -16.86 3.11
CA ASP A 51 -21.44 -17.44 1.78
C ASP A 51 -20.29 -16.80 0.99
N ASP A 52 -20.01 -15.52 1.23
CA ASP A 52 -18.87 -14.81 0.61
C ASP A 52 -17.52 -15.41 1.04
N LEU A 53 -17.45 -16.09 2.19
CA LEU A 53 -16.24 -16.75 2.68
C LEU A 53 -15.86 -17.99 1.86
N SER A 54 -16.77 -18.54 1.07
CA SER A 54 -16.50 -19.69 0.21
C SER A 54 -15.37 -19.46 -0.80
N HIS A 55 -15.13 -18.19 -1.19
CA HIS A 55 -14.08 -17.79 -2.13
C HIS A 55 -12.71 -17.59 -1.45
N PHE A 56 -12.64 -17.55 -0.12
CA PHE A 56 -11.38 -17.30 0.62
C PHE A 56 -10.27 -18.32 0.32
N PRO A 57 -10.55 -19.64 0.19
CA PRO A 57 -9.51 -20.61 -0.15
C PRO A 57 -8.81 -20.32 -1.48
N GLU A 58 -9.56 -19.88 -2.50
CA GLU A 58 -9.02 -19.53 -3.81
C GLU A 58 -8.15 -18.27 -3.75
N LEU A 59 -8.62 -17.24 -3.03
CA LEU A 59 -7.84 -16.02 -2.77
C LEU A 59 -6.51 -16.33 -2.08
N LEU A 60 -6.52 -17.20 -1.07
CA LEU A 60 -5.31 -17.63 -0.37
C LEU A 60 -4.37 -18.43 -1.28
N ALA A 61 -4.90 -19.26 -2.18
CA ALA A 61 -4.09 -19.99 -3.16
C ALA A 61 -3.39 -19.03 -4.14
N LYS A 62 -4.14 -18.08 -4.71
CA LYS A 62 -3.62 -17.04 -5.61
C LYS A 62 -2.50 -16.21 -4.95
N HIS A 63 -2.71 -15.72 -3.74
CA HIS A 63 -1.68 -14.96 -3.02
C HIS A 63 -0.43 -15.78 -2.69
N ARG A 64 -0.58 -17.09 -2.42
CA ARG A 64 0.56 -17.99 -2.20
C ARG A 64 1.37 -18.22 -3.47
N GLN A 65 0.74 -18.27 -4.64
CA GLN A 65 1.43 -18.39 -5.92
C GLN A 65 2.20 -17.11 -6.27
N GLN A 66 1.54 -15.95 -6.16
CA GLN A 66 2.19 -14.64 -6.39
C GLN A 66 3.44 -14.46 -5.52
N ARG A 67 3.39 -14.83 -4.22
CA ARG A 67 4.58 -14.77 -3.35
C ARG A 67 5.71 -15.72 -3.73
N LYS A 68 5.43 -16.82 -4.43
CA LYS A 68 6.46 -17.75 -4.91
C LYS A 68 7.11 -17.25 -6.19
N GLU A 69 6.39 -16.48 -7.00
CA GLU A 69 6.87 -15.89 -8.25
C GLU A 69 7.68 -14.59 -8.01
N GLU A 70 7.50 -13.94 -6.86
CA GLU A 70 8.24 -12.75 -6.43
C GLU A 70 9.59 -13.06 -5.74
N VAL A 71 9.95 -14.34 -5.53
CA VAL A 71 11.20 -14.83 -4.87
C VAL A 71 12.12 -15.48 -5.87
#